data_AF-X1T9R9-F1
#
_entry.id   AF-X1T9R9-F1
#
_cell.length_a   1.000
_cell.length_b   1.000
_cell.length_c   1.000
_cell.angle_alpha   90.00
_cell.angle_beta   90.00
_cell.angle_gamma   90.00
#
_symmetry.space_group_name_H-M   'P 1'
#
loop_
_entity.id
_entity.type
_entity.pdbx_description
1 polymer ?
#
loop_
_entity_poly.entity_id
_entity_poly.type
_entity_poly.pdbx_seq_one_letter_code
_entity_poly.pdbx_strand_id
1 'polypeptide(L)'
;RMTRQGLTDLDALSAQAAERLTSLENILSRLIEIANKELTNQPLSEDDYKYIRGFAKTLEGAVIGVEEKGLKTTLVADVHTHILEGQVVEEAVGYVDLIIVACPSLHRTPYGADGSIFLAAGPVLSYYEFKHPMSDRLTDEAWQEMLDSPNRPERPKWYVPLMGNTPEDSE
;
A
#
# COMPACT_ATOMS: atom_id res chain seq x y z
N ARG A 1 0.07 8.84 -15.83
CA ARG A 1 -0.31 9.82 -16.88
C ARG A 1 -0.24 11.26 -16.37
N MET A 2 -1.19 11.73 -15.55
CA MET A 2 -1.28 13.15 -15.14
C MET A 2 -0.06 13.63 -14.33
N THR A 3 0.43 12.85 -13.37
CA THR A 3 1.60 13.22 -12.55
C THR A 3 2.85 13.47 -13.40
N ARG A 4 3.16 12.57 -14.34
CA ARG A 4 4.31 12.72 -15.24
C ARG A 4 4.18 13.99 -16.09
N GLN A 5 3.00 14.23 -16.67
CA GLN A 5 2.78 15.40 -17.51
C GLN A 5 2.92 16.69 -16.71
N GLY A 6 2.23 16.79 -15.56
CA GLY A 6 2.29 17.99 -14.72
C GLY A 6 3.69 18.31 -14.23
N LEU A 7 4.47 17.31 -13.81
CA LEU A 7 5.86 17.54 -13.38
C LEU A 7 6.79 17.85 -14.57
N THR A 8 6.49 17.37 -15.78
CA THR A 8 7.22 17.77 -17.00
C THR A 8 6.94 19.24 -17.33
N ASP A 9 5.68 19.66 -17.26
CA ASP A 9 5.27 21.03 -17.56
C ASP A 9 5.86 22.05 -16.56
N LEU A 10 6.15 21.59 -15.34
CA LEU A 10 6.82 22.36 -14.28
C LEU A 10 8.35 22.31 -14.34
N ASP A 11 8.95 21.65 -15.35
CA ASP A 11 10.40 21.40 -15.45
C ASP A 11 11.00 20.76 -14.19
N ALA A 12 10.21 19.91 -13.52
CA ALA A 12 10.54 19.29 -12.24
C ALA A 12 11.00 17.82 -12.38
N LEU A 13 11.17 17.31 -13.61
CA LEU A 13 11.57 15.93 -13.87
C LEU A 13 12.95 15.84 -14.52
N SER A 14 13.82 15.05 -13.90
CA SER A 14 14.97 14.49 -14.61
C SER A 14 14.51 13.41 -15.61
N ALA A 15 15.30 13.17 -16.65
CA ALA A 15 15.02 12.10 -17.63
C ALA A 15 14.82 10.73 -16.95
N GLN A 16 15.65 10.41 -15.96
CA GLN A 16 15.54 9.17 -15.19
C GLN A 16 14.24 9.10 -14.38
N ALA A 17 13.82 10.21 -13.76
CA ALA A 17 12.53 10.26 -13.05
C ALA A 17 11.35 10.09 -14.01
N ALA A 18 11.41 10.68 -15.21
CA ALA A 18 10.39 10.53 -16.23
C ALA A 18 10.27 9.08 -16.75
N GLU A 19 11.39 8.37 -16.92
CA GLU A 19 11.41 6.96 -17.27
C GLU A 19 10.77 6.08 -16.19
N ARG A 20 11.11 6.33 -14.92
CA ARG A 20 10.49 5.62 -13.78
C ARG A 20 8.99 5.84 -13.70
N LEU A 21 8.53 7.08 -13.88
CA LEU A 21 7.09 7.38 -13.93
C LEU A 21 6.39 6.71 -15.11
N THR A 22 7.06 6.59 -16.25
CA THR A 22 6.55 5.82 -17.40
C THR A 22 6.45 4.33 -17.08
N SER A 23 7.46 3.77 -16.41
CA SER A 23 7.44 2.37 -15.96
C SER A 23 6.28 2.12 -15.00
N LEU A 24 6.12 2.97 -13.98
CA LEU A 24 5.02 2.91 -13.03
C LEU A 24 3.65 3.02 -13.73
N GLU A 25 3.52 3.92 -14.69
CA GLU A 25 2.30 4.06 -15.48
C GLU A 25 1.94 2.77 -16.24
N ASN A 26 2.93 2.12 -16.86
CA ASN A 26 2.71 0.85 -17.56
C ASN A 26 2.30 -0.27 -16.60
N ILE A 27 2.94 -0.32 -15.43
CA ILE A 27 2.60 -1.29 -14.36
C ILE A 27 1.15 -1.10 -13.91
N LEU A 28 0.78 0.14 -13.54
CA LEU A 28 -0.57 0.45 -13.08
C LEU A 28 -1.61 0.18 -14.17
N SER A 29 -1.32 0.53 -15.42
CA SER A 29 -2.23 0.25 -16.55
C SER A 29 -2.48 -1.25 -16.67
N ARG A 30 -1.43 -2.07 -16.56
CA ARG A 30 -1.55 -3.53 -16.65
C ARG A 30 -2.33 -4.13 -15.48
N LEU A 31 -2.09 -3.65 -14.26
CA LEU A 31 -2.85 -4.09 -13.09
C LEU A 31 -4.33 -3.69 -13.16
N ILE A 32 -4.64 -2.49 -13.66
CA ILE A 32 -6.02 -2.03 -13.86
C ILE A 32 -6.76 -2.91 -14.88
N GLU A 33 -6.10 -3.31 -15.98
CA GLU A 33 -6.69 -4.25 -16.94
C GLU A 33 -7.06 -5.58 -16.29
N ILE A 34 -6.15 -6.14 -15.48
CA ILE A 34 -6.36 -7.39 -14.75
C ILE A 34 -7.49 -7.26 -13.72
N ALA A 35 -7.45 -6.21 -12.90
CA ALA A 35 -8.47 -5.96 -11.88
C ALA A 35 -9.87 -5.79 -12.50
N ASN A 36 -9.98 -5.12 -13.65
CA ASN A 36 -11.27 -5.00 -14.35
C ASN A 36 -11.79 -6.35 -14.86
N LYS A 37 -10.91 -7.25 -15.32
CA LYS A 37 -11.32 -8.62 -15.68
C LYS A 37 -11.84 -9.36 -14.47
N GLU A 38 -11.13 -9.30 -13.34
CA GLU A 38 -11.54 -9.94 -12.08
C GLU A 38 -12.88 -9.40 -11.58
N LEU A 39 -13.05 -8.08 -11.51
CA LEU A 39 -14.29 -7.42 -11.07
C LEU A 39 -15.49 -7.72 -11.97
N THR A 40 -15.25 -8.00 -13.26
CA THR A 40 -16.29 -8.36 -14.23
C THR A 40 -16.41 -9.88 -14.44
N ASN A 41 -15.77 -10.69 -13.58
CA ASN A 41 -15.78 -12.16 -13.64
C ASN A 41 -15.32 -12.74 -14.99
N GLN A 42 -14.43 -12.03 -15.70
CA GLN A 42 -13.77 -12.53 -16.90
C GLN A 42 -12.57 -13.41 -16.51
N PRO A 43 -12.33 -14.52 -17.22
CA PRO A 43 -11.18 -15.37 -16.95
C PRO A 43 -9.88 -14.63 -17.26
N LEU A 44 -8.88 -14.81 -16.38
CA LEU A 44 -7.52 -14.34 -16.62
C LEU A 44 -6.79 -15.31 -17.56
N SER A 45 -5.95 -14.74 -18.42
CA SER A 45 -5.05 -15.50 -19.28
C SER A 45 -3.80 -15.98 -18.52
N GLU A 46 -3.09 -16.96 -19.06
CA GLU A 46 -1.79 -17.40 -18.51
C GLU A 46 -0.78 -16.24 -18.36
N ASP A 47 -0.81 -15.28 -19.28
CA ASP A 47 0.08 -14.13 -19.22
C ASP A 47 -0.36 -13.11 -18.16
N ASP A 48 -1.66 -13.00 -17.86
CA ASP A 48 -2.14 -12.24 -16.69
C ASP A 48 -1.60 -12.88 -15.40
N TYR A 49 -1.72 -14.21 -15.26
CA TYR A 49 -1.19 -14.92 -14.09
C TYR A 49 0.32 -14.81 -13.95
N LYS A 50 1.09 -14.95 -15.04
CA LYS A 50 2.55 -14.74 -15.02
C LYS A 50 2.91 -13.32 -14.61
N TYR A 51 2.17 -12.33 -15.10
CA TYR A 51 2.40 -10.94 -14.75
C TYR A 51 2.19 -10.69 -13.26
N ILE A 52 1.08 -11.16 -12.68
CA ILE A 52 0.80 -11.04 -11.24
C ILE A 52 1.91 -11.71 -10.42
N ARG A 53 2.31 -12.94 -10.77
CA ARG A 53 3.38 -13.65 -10.06
C ARG A 53 4.74 -12.94 -10.18
N GLY A 54 4.98 -12.27 -11.31
CA GLY A 54 6.19 -11.49 -11.60
C GLY A 54 6.13 -10.02 -11.15
N PHE A 55 5.04 -9.59 -10.50
CA PHE A 55 4.80 -8.19 -10.19
C PHE A 55 5.92 -7.59 -9.33
N ALA A 56 6.35 -8.29 -8.27
CA ALA A 56 7.39 -7.79 -7.36
C ALA A 56 8.69 -7.42 -8.10
N LYS A 57 9.14 -8.29 -9.01
CA LYS A 57 10.32 -8.04 -9.85
C LYS A 57 10.11 -6.87 -10.82
N THR A 58 8.90 -6.74 -11.34
CA THR A 58 8.54 -5.63 -12.25
C THR A 58 8.58 -4.29 -11.51
N LEU A 59 8.04 -4.26 -10.28
CA LEU A 59 8.07 -3.09 -9.41
C LEU A 59 9.49 -2.74 -8.98
N GLU A 60 10.29 -3.74 -8.60
CA GLU A 60 11.71 -3.57 -8.25
C GLU A 60 12.47 -2.86 -9.38
N GLY A 61 12.26 -3.30 -10.63
CA GLY A 61 12.82 -2.65 -11.81
C GLY A 61 12.42 -1.18 -11.98
N ALA A 62 11.20 -0.80 -11.58
CA ALA A 62 10.70 0.57 -11.69
C ALA A 62 11.29 1.52 -10.65
N VAL A 63 11.80 0.99 -9.53
CA VAL A 63 12.37 1.77 -8.42
C VAL A 63 13.90 1.71 -8.35
N ILE A 64 14.57 1.11 -9.34
CA ILE A 64 16.03 1.10 -9.43
C ILE A 64 16.58 2.54 -9.39
N GLY A 65 17.62 2.74 -8.57
CA GLY A 65 18.29 4.03 -8.42
C GLY A 65 17.47 5.08 -7.65
N VAL A 66 16.42 4.66 -6.93
CA VAL A 66 15.78 5.47 -5.89
C VAL A 66 16.57 5.28 -4.60
N GLU A 67 16.81 6.37 -3.87
CA GLU A 67 17.49 6.32 -2.57
C GLU A 67 16.66 5.53 -1.56
N GLU A 68 17.33 4.84 -0.63
CA GLU A 68 16.68 4.00 0.39
C GLU A 68 15.59 4.75 1.17
N LYS A 69 15.84 6.04 1.50
CA LYS A 69 14.85 6.90 2.16
C LYS A 69 13.54 6.98 1.37
N GLY A 70 13.61 7.02 0.04
CA GLY A 70 12.44 7.06 -0.85
C GLY A 70 11.72 5.73 -1.02
N LEU A 71 12.27 4.64 -0.46
CA LEU A 71 11.67 3.30 -0.49
C LEU A 71 11.01 2.92 0.84
N LYS A 72 11.18 3.72 1.89
CA LYS A 72 10.58 3.46 3.20
C LYS A 72 9.06 3.63 3.13
N THR A 73 8.34 2.66 3.69
CA THR A 73 6.88 2.71 3.83
C THR A 73 6.44 3.35 5.14
N THR A 74 7.35 3.55 6.08
CA THR A 74 7.10 4.16 7.39
C THR A 74 7.07 5.68 7.29
N LEU A 75 5.91 6.20 6.91
CA LEU A 75 5.65 7.61 6.61
C LEU A 75 4.59 8.18 7.54
N VAL A 76 4.65 9.48 7.80
CA VAL A 76 3.66 10.22 8.60
C VAL A 76 3.29 11.55 7.93
N ALA A 77 2.05 11.99 8.10
CA ALA A 77 1.61 13.29 7.65
C ALA A 77 0.55 13.91 8.59
N ASP A 78 0.72 15.19 8.89
CA ASP A 78 -0.35 15.99 9.48
C ASP A 78 -1.42 16.29 8.41
N VAL A 79 -2.64 15.85 8.68
CA VAL A 79 -3.80 16.04 7.80
C VAL A 79 -4.76 17.11 8.31
N HIS A 80 -4.66 17.51 9.58
CA HIS A 80 -5.52 18.54 10.17
C HIS A 80 -4.91 19.23 11.39
N THR A 81 -4.98 20.57 11.40
CA THR A 81 -4.52 21.39 12.53
C THR A 81 -5.67 22.00 13.31
N HIS A 82 -5.77 21.68 14.61
CA HIS A 82 -6.72 22.29 15.54
C HIS A 82 -6.03 23.30 16.47
N ILE A 83 -6.03 24.57 16.07
CA ILE A 83 -5.28 25.66 16.72
C ILE A 83 -5.69 25.87 18.19
N LEU A 84 -6.99 25.80 18.50
CA LEU A 84 -7.50 26.09 19.84
C LEU A 84 -7.02 25.07 20.89
N GLU A 85 -6.90 23.81 20.49
CA GLU A 85 -6.37 22.74 21.34
C GLU A 85 -4.84 22.62 21.26
N GLY A 86 -4.19 23.32 20.31
CA GLY A 86 -2.77 23.18 20.06
C GLY A 86 -2.37 21.77 19.60
N GLN A 87 -3.25 21.10 18.86
CA GLN A 87 -3.07 19.72 18.40
C GLN A 87 -3.15 19.63 16.88
N VAL A 88 -2.56 18.56 16.34
CA VAL A 88 -2.70 18.10 14.96
C VAL A 88 -3.27 16.69 14.93
N VAL A 89 -3.79 16.28 13.78
CA VAL A 89 -4.13 14.88 13.49
C VAL A 89 -3.05 14.36 12.54
N GLU A 90 -2.30 13.38 13.01
CA GLU A 90 -1.30 12.68 12.22
C GLU A 90 -1.92 11.39 11.69
N GLU A 91 -1.78 11.14 10.38
CA GLU A 91 -2.02 9.85 9.75
C GLU A 91 -0.68 9.24 9.36
N ALA A 92 -0.50 7.95 9.65
CA ALA A 92 0.80 7.32 9.46
C ALA A 92 0.69 5.85 9.02
N VAL A 93 1.74 5.40 8.36
CA VAL A 93 1.96 4.00 7.98
C VAL A 93 3.15 3.47 8.76
N GLY A 94 3.01 2.27 9.33
CA GLY A 94 4.10 1.59 10.03
C GLY A 94 4.77 0.51 9.19
N TYR A 95 5.29 -0.50 9.87
CA TYR A 95 5.71 -1.75 9.22
C TYR A 95 4.53 -2.42 8.50
N VAL A 96 4.82 -3.13 7.42
CA VAL A 96 3.80 -3.83 6.63
C VAL A 96 3.23 -5.01 7.41
N ASP A 97 1.90 -5.17 7.34
CA ASP A 97 1.21 -6.33 7.87
C ASP A 97 1.05 -7.38 6.76
N LEU A 98 0.72 -8.62 7.13
CA LEU A 98 0.32 -9.67 6.18
C LEU A 98 -1.20 -9.72 6.08
N ILE A 99 -1.75 -9.57 4.87
CA ILE A 99 -3.16 -9.87 4.60
C ILE A 99 -3.29 -11.25 3.97
N ILE A 100 -4.31 -11.99 4.40
CA ILE A 100 -4.73 -13.27 3.81
C ILE A 100 -6.19 -13.13 3.39
N VAL A 101 -6.48 -13.40 2.12
CA VAL A 101 -7.82 -13.28 1.54
C VAL A 101 -8.23 -14.62 0.95
N ALA A 102 -9.43 -15.08 1.31
CA ALA A 102 -10.06 -16.22 0.67
C ALA A 102 -10.74 -15.75 -0.63
N CYS A 103 -10.21 -16.19 -1.77
CA CYS A 103 -10.68 -15.81 -3.10
C CYS A 103 -11.38 -17.01 -3.77
N PRO A 104 -12.54 -16.79 -4.42
CA PRO A 104 -13.15 -17.83 -5.22
C PRO A 104 -12.24 -18.15 -6.40
N SER A 105 -12.06 -19.44 -6.68
CA SER A 105 -11.41 -19.89 -7.89
C SER A 105 -12.32 -19.61 -9.08
N LEU A 106 -11.77 -18.94 -10.09
CA LEU A 106 -12.44 -18.73 -11.38
C LEU A 106 -12.27 -19.95 -12.31
N HIS A 107 -11.76 -21.07 -11.81
CA HIS A 107 -11.59 -22.28 -12.59
C HIS A 107 -12.98 -22.81 -13.01
N ARG A 108 -13.24 -22.77 -14.31
CA ARG A 108 -14.48 -23.27 -14.90
C ARG A 108 -14.28 -24.71 -15.35
N THR A 109 -15.09 -25.59 -14.79
CA THR A 109 -15.28 -26.93 -15.33
C THR A 109 -16.35 -26.89 -16.42
N PRO A 110 -16.50 -27.95 -17.24
CA PRO A 110 -17.63 -28.08 -18.16
C PRO A 110 -19.01 -27.98 -17.49
N TYR A 111 -19.08 -28.10 -16.16
CA TYR A 111 -20.31 -28.11 -15.36
C TYR A 111 -20.53 -26.81 -14.56
N GLY A 112 -19.69 -25.78 -14.74
CA GLY A 112 -19.74 -24.52 -14.00
C GLY A 112 -18.47 -24.23 -13.20
N ALA A 113 -18.48 -23.16 -12.40
CA ALA A 113 -17.40 -22.90 -11.45
C ALA A 113 -17.31 -24.07 -10.45
N ASP A 114 -16.11 -24.57 -10.19
CA ASP A 114 -15.91 -25.70 -9.27
C ASP A 114 -16.18 -25.34 -7.80
N GLY A 115 -16.38 -24.06 -7.49
CA GLY A 115 -16.62 -23.56 -6.14
C GLY A 115 -15.40 -23.68 -5.23
N SER A 116 -14.22 -23.98 -5.79
CA SER A 116 -12.98 -24.04 -5.02
C SER A 116 -12.57 -22.65 -4.55
N ILE A 117 -11.91 -22.59 -3.40
CA ILE A 117 -11.37 -21.37 -2.80
C ILE A 117 -9.85 -21.51 -2.81
N PHE A 118 -9.15 -20.44 -3.17
CA PHE A 118 -7.72 -20.32 -2.94
C PHE A 118 -7.45 -19.17 -1.96
N LEU A 119 -6.31 -19.25 -1.25
CA LEU A 119 -5.86 -18.19 -0.37
C LEU A 119 -4.85 -17.33 -1.13
N ALA A 120 -5.12 -16.03 -1.23
CA ALA A 120 -4.16 -15.03 -1.63
C ALA A 120 -3.52 -14.43 -0.38
N ALA A 121 -2.19 -14.27 -0.38
CA ALA A 121 -1.46 -13.65 0.72
C ALA A 121 -0.48 -12.61 0.19
N GLY A 122 -0.35 -11.49 0.89
CA GLY A 122 0.56 -10.42 0.49
C GLY A 122 0.72 -9.34 1.55
N PRO A 123 1.69 -8.43 1.38
CA PRO A 123 1.88 -7.31 2.29
C PRO A 123 0.73 -6.29 2.15
N VAL A 124 0.31 -5.71 3.26
CA VAL A 124 -0.62 -4.57 3.30
C VAL A 124 -0.01 -3.46 4.16
N LEU A 125 -0.25 -2.21 3.77
CA LEU A 125 0.16 -1.07 4.58
C LEU A 125 -0.62 -1.07 5.87
N SER A 126 0.09 -0.88 6.96
CA SER A 126 -0.54 -0.76 8.25
C SER A 126 -0.94 0.70 8.52
N TYR A 127 -1.99 0.93 9.30
CA TYR A 127 -2.56 2.27 9.47
C TYR A 127 -2.52 2.77 10.93
N TYR A 128 -2.21 4.04 11.11
CA TYR A 128 -2.26 4.78 12.37
C TYR A 128 -2.93 6.14 12.16
N GLU A 129 -3.71 6.58 13.13
CA GLU A 129 -4.34 7.89 13.16
C GLU A 129 -4.45 8.34 14.62
N PHE A 130 -3.84 9.47 14.96
CA PHE A 130 -3.76 9.93 16.34
C PHE A 130 -3.59 11.45 16.43
N LYS A 131 -3.96 12.00 17.60
CA LYS A 131 -3.69 13.41 17.91
C LYS A 131 -2.25 13.56 18.38
N HIS A 132 -1.57 14.62 17.95
CA HIS A 132 -0.21 14.94 18.36
C HIS A 132 -0.04 16.45 18.65
N PRO A 133 0.88 16.90 19.52
CA PRO A 133 1.07 18.31 19.77
C PRO A 133 1.48 19.10 18.52
N MET A 134 0.80 20.23 18.28
CA MET A 134 1.08 21.10 17.13
C MET A 134 2.52 21.67 17.14
N SER A 135 3.11 21.81 18.32
CA SER A 135 4.49 22.25 18.50
C SER A 135 5.54 21.18 18.18
N ASP A 136 5.11 19.94 17.92
CA ASP A 136 5.96 18.76 17.75
C ASP A 136 5.52 17.90 16.55
N ARG A 137 5.16 18.54 15.43
CA ARG A 137 4.73 17.82 14.21
C ARG A 137 5.79 16.81 13.77
N LEU A 138 5.34 15.60 13.45
CA LEU A 138 6.27 14.51 13.19
C LEU A 138 6.93 14.62 11.82
N THR A 139 8.20 14.20 11.79
CA THR A 139 8.91 13.85 10.57
C THR A 139 8.89 12.33 10.40
N ASP A 140 9.15 11.82 9.19
CA ASP A 140 9.24 10.38 8.96
C ASP A 140 10.30 9.71 9.86
N GLU A 141 11.40 10.40 10.15
CA GLU A 141 12.43 9.93 11.07
C GLU A 141 11.94 9.86 12.53
N ALA A 142 11.30 10.91 13.02
CA ALA A 142 10.73 10.92 14.39
C ALA A 142 9.60 9.89 14.54
N TRP A 143 8.83 9.67 13.48
CA TRP A 143 7.81 8.64 13.44
C TRP A 143 8.41 7.23 13.52
N GLN A 144 9.51 6.96 12.82
CA GLN A 144 10.21 5.68 12.90
C GLN A 144 10.72 5.41 14.33
N GLU A 145 11.29 6.41 14.99
CA GLU A 145 11.70 6.29 16.39
C GLU A 145 10.50 6.04 17.33
N MET A 146 9.39 6.75 17.11
CA MET A 146 8.16 6.56 17.88
C MET A 146 7.56 5.17 17.70
N LEU A 147 7.56 4.65 16.46
CA LEU A 147 7.10 3.30 16.10
C LEU A 147 7.83 2.18 16.84
N ASP A 148 9.13 2.37 17.09
CA ASP A 148 9.97 1.39 17.79
C ASP A 148 9.95 1.60 19.32
N SER A 149 9.24 2.62 19.81
CA SER A 149 9.16 2.98 21.21
C SER A 149 7.89 2.46 21.91
N PRO A 150 7.87 2.40 23.25
CA PRO A 150 6.64 2.17 24.01
C PRO A 150 5.57 3.24 23.83
N ASN A 151 5.92 4.41 23.28
CA ASN A 151 4.98 5.51 23.01
C ASN A 151 4.29 5.38 21.65
N ARG A 152 4.54 4.30 20.91
CA ARG A 152 3.85 4.02 19.65
C ARG A 152 2.33 4.09 19.87
N PRO A 153 1.60 4.89 19.08
CA PRO A 153 0.14 4.98 19.16
C PRO A 153 -0.53 3.63 18.90
N GLU A 154 -1.68 3.41 19.55
CA GLU A 154 -2.52 2.26 19.25
C GLU A 154 -3.11 2.35 17.83
N ARG A 155 -3.45 1.19 17.26
CA ARG A 155 -4.21 1.14 16.01
C ARG A 155 -5.60 1.76 16.22
N PRO A 156 -6.18 2.46 15.22
CA PRO A 156 -7.53 2.98 15.34
C PRO A 156 -8.55 1.88 15.64
N LYS A 157 -9.53 2.18 16.49
CA LYS A 157 -10.52 1.19 16.97
C LYS A 157 -11.30 0.50 15.85
N TRP A 158 -11.46 1.15 14.70
CA TRP A 158 -12.12 0.58 13.52
C TRP A 158 -11.21 -0.37 12.73
N TYR A 159 -9.89 -0.22 12.84
CA TYR A 159 -8.89 -1.06 12.18
C TYR A 159 -8.66 -2.37 12.95
N VAL A 160 -8.69 -2.32 14.29
CA VAL A 160 -8.43 -3.48 15.17
C VAL A 160 -9.25 -4.72 14.80
N PRO A 161 -10.56 -4.65 14.54
CA PRO A 161 -11.36 -5.84 14.19
C PRO A 161 -10.98 -6.50 12.85
N LEU A 162 -10.23 -5.80 11.99
CA LEU A 162 -9.73 -6.34 10.72
C LEU A 162 -8.42 -7.11 10.90
N MET A 163 -7.72 -6.86 12.00
CA MET A 163 -6.53 -7.62 12.36
C MET A 163 -6.97 -9.00 12.87
N GLY A 164 -6.31 -10.06 12.39
CA GLY A 164 -6.56 -11.40 12.93
C GLY A 164 -6.28 -11.41 14.43
N ASN A 165 -7.14 -12.05 15.23
CA ASN A 165 -6.89 -12.22 16.66
C ASN A 165 -5.56 -12.95 16.84
N THR A 166 -4.56 -12.28 17.39
CA THR A 166 -3.40 -12.96 17.98
C THR A 166 -3.92 -13.72 19.19
N PRO A 167 -3.75 -15.05 19.28
CA PRO A 167 -4.01 -15.76 20.51
C PRO A 167 -2.93 -15.40 21.55
N GLU A 168 -3.04 -14.23 22.17
CA GLU A 168 -2.20 -13.82 23.31
C GLU A 168 -3.02 -13.46 24.57
N ASP A 169 -4.36 -13.51 24.52
CA ASP A 169 -5.22 -13.25 25.70
C ASP A 169 -5.80 -14.53 26.32
N SER A 170 -5.08 -15.66 26.23
CA SER A 170 -5.41 -16.90 26.95
C SER A 170 -4.30 -17.27 27.93
N GLU A 171 -4.25 -16.55 29.06
CA GLU A 171 -3.73 -17.05 30.33
C GLU A 171 -4.84 -17.03 31.40
#